data_AF-A0A7S0N0L8-F1
#
_entry.id   AF-A0A7S0N0L8-F1
#
_cell.length_a   1.000
_cell.length_b   1.000
_cell.length_c   1.000
_cell.angle_alpha   90.00
_cell.angle_beta   90.00
_cell.angle_gamma   90.00
#
_symmetry.space_group_name_H-M   'P 1'
#
loop_
_entity.id
_entity.type
_entity.pdbx_description
1 polymer ?
#
loop_
_entity_poly.entity_id
_entity_poly.type
_entity_poly.pdbx_seq_one_letter_code
_entity_poly.pdbx_strand_id
1 'polypeptide(L)'
;WGLKSSAADKDWKQLRCPPLEMFHFSRVVVDEFTYLSGRDREMVLNLKATFRWVLSGTPPVGGFADVKGIASFLGIHLGVDEAPPFSKKEQTKAEKFHHFREMHTSAWHARRHQLAQVFLDRFVRQNVAEIDEIPWEEHIEAVTLPPAERAIYMELEHHLQAMEMKTVKAVKASNKRGAGESDKEARLREVLGASGTPEEALLKRCSHFDLAGAASSARAACEEVVAVREAQLEDCKKELTECIAEAGALHDAIA
;
A
#
# COMPACT_ATOMS: atom_id res chain seq x y z
N TRP A 1 4.98 -30.16 -10.20
CA TRP A 1 6.40 -30.51 -10.03
C TRP A 1 6.69 -31.96 -10.39
N GLY A 2 5.68 -32.86 -10.38
CA GLY A 2 5.90 -34.26 -10.79
C GLY A 2 6.69 -35.09 -9.78
N LEU A 3 6.84 -34.60 -8.54
CA LEU A 3 7.61 -35.20 -7.45
C LEU A 3 7.23 -36.65 -7.12
N LYS A 4 5.98 -37.04 -7.37
CA LYS A 4 5.47 -38.40 -7.14
C LYS A 4 5.43 -39.27 -8.40
N SER A 5 5.97 -38.78 -9.53
CA SER A 5 6.03 -39.58 -10.75
C SER A 5 7.15 -40.61 -10.65
N SER A 6 6.91 -41.81 -11.17
CA SER A 6 7.90 -42.88 -11.24
C SER A 6 9.15 -42.51 -12.06
N ALA A 7 9.02 -41.52 -12.94
CA ALA A 7 10.13 -40.94 -13.70
C ALA A 7 11.03 -40.06 -12.83
N ALA A 8 10.45 -39.17 -12.01
CA ALA A 8 11.21 -38.30 -11.10
C ALA A 8 11.87 -39.07 -9.94
N ASP A 9 11.28 -40.20 -9.53
CA ASP A 9 11.83 -41.09 -8.51
C ASP A 9 13.13 -41.79 -8.98
N LYS A 10 13.24 -42.08 -10.28
CA LYS A 10 14.44 -42.67 -10.89
C LYS A 10 15.47 -41.63 -11.33
N ASP A 11 15.01 -40.46 -11.79
CA ASP A 11 15.88 -39.36 -12.23
C ASP A 11 15.26 -38.01 -11.85
N TRP A 12 15.86 -37.35 -10.85
CA TRP A 12 15.41 -36.06 -10.35
C TRP A 12 15.44 -34.95 -11.41
N LYS A 13 16.22 -35.11 -12.50
CA LYS A 13 16.27 -34.15 -13.62
C LYS A 13 14.97 -34.13 -14.43
N GLN A 14 14.10 -35.11 -14.25
CA GLN A 14 12.76 -35.16 -14.86
C GLN A 14 11.73 -34.29 -14.12
N LEU A 15 12.12 -33.67 -13.00
CA LEU A 15 11.26 -32.72 -12.29
C LEU A 15 10.98 -31.50 -13.16
N ARG A 16 9.69 -31.20 -13.36
CA ARG A 16 9.27 -29.98 -14.04
C ARG A 16 9.17 -28.86 -13.02
N CYS A 17 10.10 -27.90 -13.11
CA CYS A 17 10.21 -26.75 -12.22
C CYS A 17 10.42 -27.18 -10.75
N PRO A 18 11.60 -27.74 -10.40
CA PRO A 18 11.91 -28.04 -9.01
C PRO A 18 11.99 -26.73 -8.20
N PRO A 19 11.54 -26.73 -6.95
CA PRO A 19 11.69 -25.58 -6.05
C PRO A 19 13.16 -25.29 -5.83
N LEU A 20 13.48 -24.01 -5.70
CA LEU A 20 14.86 -23.59 -5.46
C LEU A 20 15.32 -24.00 -4.05
N GLU A 21 14.40 -24.10 -3.10
CA GLU A 21 14.65 -24.48 -1.70
C GLU A 21 15.17 -25.92 -1.53
N MET A 22 15.03 -26.77 -2.55
CA MET A 22 15.59 -28.13 -2.54
C MET A 22 17.11 -28.16 -2.71
N PHE A 23 17.72 -27.06 -3.16
CA PHE A 23 19.12 -27.01 -3.52
C PHE A 23 19.94 -26.20 -2.52
N HIS A 24 21.20 -26.59 -2.35
CA HIS A 24 22.21 -25.76 -1.69
C HIS A 24 23.07 -25.09 -2.75
N PHE A 25 22.95 -23.77 -2.87
CA PHE A 25 23.65 -23.00 -3.89
C PHE A 25 25.08 -22.67 -3.44
N SER A 26 26.02 -22.67 -4.38
CA SER A 26 27.35 -22.13 -4.08
C SER A 26 27.29 -20.62 -3.81
N ARG A 27 26.47 -19.89 -4.57
CA ARG A 27 26.28 -18.45 -4.44
C ARG A 27 24.83 -18.05 -4.74
N VAL A 28 24.28 -17.15 -3.94
CA VAL A 28 23.05 -16.40 -4.24
C VAL A 28 23.40 -14.93 -4.35
N VAL A 29 23.00 -14.30 -5.44
CA VAL A 29 23.16 -12.86 -5.68
C VAL A 29 21.76 -12.28 -5.80
N VAL A 30 21.45 -11.31 -4.94
CA VAL A 30 20.18 -10.59 -4.95
C VAL A 30 20.47 -9.19 -5.44
N ASP A 31 20.05 -8.91 -6.67
CA ASP A 31 20.13 -7.56 -7.23
C ASP A 31 18.89 -6.76 -6.84
N GLU A 32 19.08 -5.45 -6.64
CA GLU A 32 18.10 -4.49 -6.12
C GLU A 32 17.11 -5.10 -5.11
N PHE A 33 17.66 -5.57 -3.97
CA PHE A 33 16.88 -6.25 -2.94
C PHE A 33 15.75 -5.40 -2.33
N THR A 34 15.79 -4.08 -2.53
CA THR A 34 14.81 -3.10 -2.07
C THR A 34 13.42 -3.32 -2.66
N TYR A 35 13.31 -3.95 -3.84
CA TYR A 35 12.03 -4.30 -4.45
C TYR A 35 11.38 -5.55 -3.87
N LEU A 36 12.13 -6.35 -3.10
CA LEU A 36 11.59 -7.59 -2.54
C LEU A 36 10.66 -7.30 -1.36
N SER A 37 9.40 -7.72 -1.48
CA SER A 37 8.40 -7.59 -0.43
C SER A 37 7.60 -8.87 -0.25
N GLY A 38 7.00 -9.03 0.93
CA GLY A 38 6.10 -10.15 1.23
C GLY A 38 6.73 -11.52 0.95
N ARG A 39 6.05 -12.31 0.11
CA ARG A 39 6.40 -13.71 -0.17
C ARG A 39 7.76 -13.86 -0.85
N ASP A 40 8.08 -12.96 -1.77
CA ASP A 40 9.30 -13.08 -2.58
C ASP A 40 10.55 -12.85 -1.73
N ARG A 41 10.46 -11.88 -0.80
CA ARG A 41 11.49 -11.67 0.21
C ARG A 41 11.71 -12.92 1.05
N GLU A 42 10.64 -13.49 1.62
CA GLU A 42 10.75 -14.68 2.48
C GLU A 42 11.34 -15.89 1.74
N MET A 43 10.96 -16.09 0.48
CA MET A 43 11.53 -17.16 -0.36
C MET A 43 13.05 -16.98 -0.51
N VAL A 44 13.51 -15.79 -0.90
CA VAL A 44 14.95 -15.50 -1.11
C VAL A 44 15.77 -15.60 0.18
N LEU A 45 15.19 -15.21 1.32
CA LEU A 45 15.82 -15.35 2.64
C LEU A 45 16.04 -16.82 3.02
N ASN A 46 15.12 -17.71 2.63
CA ASN A 46 15.17 -19.12 3.01
C ASN A 46 16.05 -19.98 2.09
N LEU A 47 16.49 -19.47 0.94
CA LEU A 47 17.42 -20.17 0.05
C LEU A 47 18.75 -20.48 0.76
N LYS A 48 19.20 -21.74 0.67
CA LYS A 48 20.46 -22.18 1.26
C LYS A 48 21.61 -21.90 0.31
N ALA A 49 22.62 -21.19 0.79
CA ALA A 49 23.80 -20.88 -0.01
C ALA A 49 25.07 -20.75 0.83
N THR A 50 26.23 -21.05 0.24
CA THR A 50 27.54 -20.84 0.88
C THR A 50 27.93 -19.36 0.88
N PHE A 51 27.68 -18.65 -0.22
CA PHE A 51 27.97 -17.22 -0.35
C PHE A 51 26.71 -16.44 -0.72
N ARG A 52 26.51 -15.29 -0.09
CA ARG A 52 25.36 -14.41 -0.35
C ARG A 52 25.85 -13.00 -0.65
N TRP A 53 25.36 -12.43 -1.73
CA TRP A 53 25.65 -11.07 -2.17
C TRP A 53 24.34 -10.33 -2.36
N VAL A 54 24.31 -9.10 -1.87
CA VAL A 54 23.13 -8.22 -1.92
C VAL A 54 23.60 -6.92 -2.55
N LEU A 55 22.96 -6.52 -3.64
CA LEU A 55 23.30 -5.34 -4.42
C LEU A 55 22.12 -4.37 -4.38
N SER A 56 22.43 -3.07 -4.27
CA SER A 56 21.46 -2.01 -4.49
C SER A 56 22.21 -0.70 -4.74
N GLY A 57 21.70 0.13 -5.66
CA GLY A 57 22.15 1.49 -5.85
C GLY A 57 21.71 2.44 -4.72
N THR A 58 20.57 2.16 -4.09
CA THR A 58 19.99 3.02 -3.03
C THR A 58 19.55 2.19 -1.83
N PRO A 59 20.48 1.58 -1.08
CA PRO A 59 20.13 0.77 0.08
C PRO A 59 19.51 1.64 1.18
N PRO A 60 18.38 1.23 1.79
CA PRO A 60 17.83 1.93 2.94
C PRO A 60 18.77 1.73 4.13
N VAL A 61 19.32 2.85 4.63
CA VAL A 61 20.21 2.90 5.80
C VAL A 61 19.76 3.95 6.81
N GLY A 62 18.49 4.38 6.73
CA GLY A 62 17.93 5.47 7.54
C GLY A 62 17.77 5.13 9.02
N GLY A 63 17.75 3.84 9.38
CA GLY A 63 17.74 3.41 10.77
C GLY A 63 18.08 1.93 10.97
N PHE A 64 18.09 1.49 12.23
CA PHE A 64 18.43 0.12 12.60
C PHE A 64 17.56 -0.95 11.91
N ALA A 65 16.27 -0.68 11.74
CA ALA A 65 15.34 -1.63 11.11
C ALA A 65 15.74 -1.93 9.66
N ASP A 66 16.21 -0.91 8.93
CA ASP A 66 16.64 -1.05 7.54
C ASP A 66 17.93 -1.88 7.45
N VAL A 67 18.91 -1.58 8.30
CA VAL A 67 20.17 -2.33 8.38
C VAL A 67 19.94 -3.78 8.80
N LYS A 68 19.00 -4.02 9.73
CA LYS A 68 18.55 -5.37 10.09
C LYS A 68 17.89 -6.09 8.91
N GLY A 69 17.13 -5.37 8.10
CA GLY A 69 16.59 -5.88 6.83
C GLY A 69 17.70 -6.40 5.92
N ILE A 70 18.76 -5.62 5.71
CA ILE A 70 19.94 -6.02 4.93
C ILE A 70 20.63 -7.24 5.54
N ALA A 71 20.88 -7.22 6.86
CA ALA A 71 21.53 -8.31 7.56
C ALA A 71 20.76 -9.63 7.46
N SER A 72 19.42 -9.58 7.42
CA SER A 72 18.58 -10.76 7.22
C SER A 72 18.88 -11.47 5.89
N PHE A 73 19.17 -10.72 4.82
CA PHE A 73 19.57 -11.28 3.54
C PHE A 73 20.93 -11.96 3.55
N LEU A 74 21.78 -11.69 4.55
CA LEU A 74 23.05 -12.40 4.76
C LEU A 74 22.92 -13.53 5.79
N GLY A 75 21.72 -13.75 6.35
CA GLY A 75 21.49 -14.71 7.42
C GLY A 75 22.05 -14.26 8.77
N ILE A 76 22.31 -12.96 8.95
CA ILE A 76 22.85 -12.38 10.19
C ILE A 76 21.72 -11.75 11.00
N HIS A 77 21.64 -12.09 12.28
CA HIS A 77 20.65 -11.55 13.19
C HIS A 77 21.25 -10.44 14.06
N LEU A 78 20.85 -9.18 13.81
CA LEU A 78 21.35 -8.01 14.56
C LEU A 78 20.59 -7.73 15.87
N GLY A 79 19.44 -8.36 16.10
CA GLY A 79 18.66 -8.23 17.33
C GLY A 79 17.16 -8.02 17.10
N VAL A 80 16.48 -7.62 18.18
CA VAL A 80 15.00 -7.53 18.26
C VAL A 80 14.51 -6.15 17.81
N ASP A 81 13.31 -6.12 17.23
CA ASP A 81 12.64 -4.87 16.83
C ASP A 81 12.03 -4.13 18.05
N GLU A 82 11.91 -2.81 17.95
CA GLU A 82 11.22 -2.00 18.98
C GLU A 82 9.71 -2.24 19.01
N ALA A 83 9.14 -2.53 17.85
CA ALA A 83 7.74 -2.86 17.71
C ALA A 83 7.60 -4.39 17.65
N PRO A 84 6.60 -4.97 18.32
CA PRO A 84 6.31 -6.39 18.18
C PRO A 84 5.96 -6.70 16.72
N PRO A 85 6.27 -7.92 16.25
CA PRO A 85 5.96 -8.37 14.89
C PRO A 85 4.44 -8.50 14.63
N PHE A 86 3.62 -8.41 15.67
CA PHE A 86 2.17 -8.54 15.59
C PHE A 86 1.51 -7.21 15.23
N SER A 87 0.58 -7.26 14.28
CA SER A 87 -0.30 -6.14 13.97
C SER A 87 -1.05 -5.70 15.25
N LYS A 88 -1.25 -4.39 15.47
CA LYS A 88 -2.04 -3.82 16.60
C LYS A 88 -3.42 -4.47 16.81
N LYS A 89 -3.88 -5.17 15.77
CA LYS A 89 -5.13 -5.90 15.60
C LYS A 89 -5.15 -7.28 16.28
N GLU A 90 -4.00 -7.89 16.53
CA GLU A 90 -3.84 -9.24 17.10
C GLU A 90 -3.29 -9.23 18.53
N GLN A 91 -2.77 -8.08 18.97
CA GLN A 91 -2.20 -7.96 20.31
C GLN A 91 -3.26 -7.99 21.41
N THR A 92 -3.08 -8.86 22.38
CA THR A 92 -3.90 -8.90 23.59
C THR A 92 -3.69 -7.62 24.42
N LYS A 93 -4.66 -7.27 25.27
CA LYS A 93 -4.53 -6.12 26.18
C LYS A 93 -3.32 -6.27 27.12
N ALA A 94 -2.97 -7.51 27.47
CA ALA A 94 -1.79 -7.83 28.26
C ALA A 94 -0.49 -7.57 27.49
N GLU A 95 -0.37 -8.01 26.24
CA GLU A 95 0.81 -7.74 25.39
C GLU A 95 1.04 -6.24 25.16
N LYS A 96 -0.05 -5.47 24.93
CA LYS A 96 0.05 -4.01 24.83
C LYS A 96 0.57 -3.39 26.12
N PHE A 97 0.09 -3.87 27.27
CA PHE A 97 0.53 -3.38 28.57
C PHE A 97 1.99 -3.75 28.88
N HIS A 98 2.42 -4.96 28.53
CA HIS A 98 3.82 -5.39 28.66
C HIS A 98 4.76 -4.56 27.78
N HIS A 99 4.33 -4.23 26.55
CA HIS A 99 5.11 -3.36 25.64
C HIS A 99 5.31 -1.94 26.20
N PHE A 100 4.27 -1.34 26.77
CA PHE A 100 4.41 -0.05 27.46
C PHE A 100 5.32 -0.11 28.70
N ARG A 101 5.43 -1.28 29.33
CA ARG A 101 6.35 -1.49 30.47
C ARG A 101 7.80 -1.62 30.06
N GLU A 102 8.07 -2.09 28.83
CA GLU A 102 9.40 -2.29 28.29
C GLU A 102 9.83 -1.12 27.40
N MET A 103 9.68 0.12 27.88
CA MET A 103 10.39 1.23 27.24
C MET A 103 11.88 1.01 27.43
N HIS A 104 12.55 0.60 26.36
CA HIS A 104 14.00 0.45 26.35
C HIS A 104 14.68 1.77 26.69
N THR A 105 15.83 1.69 27.35
CA THR A 105 16.58 2.88 27.74
C THR A 105 17.25 3.52 26.52
N SER A 106 17.55 4.82 26.59
CA SER A 106 18.34 5.51 25.54
C SER A 106 19.67 4.80 25.23
N ALA A 107 20.32 4.26 26.26
CA ALA A 107 21.54 3.45 26.12
C ALA A 107 21.34 2.18 25.29
N TRP A 108 20.16 1.54 25.38
CA TRP A 108 19.83 0.39 24.55
C TRP A 108 19.71 0.77 23.07
N HIS A 109 19.03 1.88 22.76
CA HIS A 109 18.89 2.38 21.38
C HIS A 109 20.25 2.77 20.77
N ALA A 110 21.13 3.39 21.58
CA ALA A 110 22.49 3.74 21.17
C ALA A 110 23.33 2.50 20.87
N ARG A 111 23.31 1.49 21.75
CA ARG A 111 24.02 0.22 21.55
C ARG A 111 23.58 -0.48 20.27
N ARG A 112 22.28 -0.45 19.99
CA ARG A 112 21.70 -1.06 18.79
C ARG A 112 22.17 -0.37 17.51
N HIS A 113 22.24 0.96 17.49
CA HIS A 113 22.83 1.71 16.37
C HIS A 113 24.32 1.38 16.20
N GLN A 114 25.06 1.26 17.30
CA GLN A 114 26.46 0.86 17.25
C GLN A 114 26.64 -0.52 16.62
N LEU A 115 25.77 -1.49 16.95
CA LEU A 115 25.79 -2.82 16.32
C LEU A 115 25.49 -2.77 14.83
N ALA A 116 24.50 -1.96 14.41
CA ALA A 116 24.23 -1.75 12.99
C ALA A 116 25.44 -1.12 12.28
N GLN A 117 26.09 -0.13 12.88
CA GLN A 117 27.28 0.49 12.31
C GLN A 117 28.41 -0.54 12.12
N VAL A 118 28.69 -1.36 13.14
CA VAL A 118 29.70 -2.43 13.04
C VAL A 118 29.37 -3.42 11.92
N PHE A 119 28.10 -3.75 11.73
CA PHE A 119 27.66 -4.58 10.62
C PHE A 119 27.95 -3.91 9.26
N LEU A 120 27.59 -2.62 9.11
CA LEU A 120 27.84 -1.85 7.89
C LEU A 120 29.35 -1.80 7.59
N ASP A 121 30.16 -1.45 8.58
CA ASP A 121 31.62 -1.34 8.44
C ASP A 121 32.25 -2.68 8.01
N ARG A 122 31.70 -3.80 8.49
CA ARG A 122 32.26 -5.13 8.22
C ARG A 122 31.79 -5.73 6.90
N PHE A 123 30.51 -5.59 6.56
CA PHE A 123 29.87 -6.35 5.48
C PHE A 123 29.39 -5.51 4.30
N VAL A 124 29.27 -4.19 4.45
CA VAL A 124 28.80 -3.31 3.39
C VAL A 124 29.97 -2.55 2.79
N ARG A 125 29.92 -2.36 1.47
CA ARG A 125 30.87 -1.56 0.70
C ARG A 125 30.09 -0.67 -0.24
N GLN A 126 30.56 0.55 -0.40
CA GLN A 126 30.05 1.50 -1.37
C GLN A 126 31.20 1.85 -2.30
N ASN A 127 31.02 1.60 -3.59
CA ASN A 127 31.95 2.11 -4.59
C ASN A 127 31.53 3.55 -4.88
N VAL A 128 32.48 4.48 -4.78
CA VAL A 128 32.30 5.83 -5.32
C VAL A 128 32.47 5.70 -6.83
N ALA A 129 31.46 6.10 -7.60
CA ALA A 129 31.60 6.13 -9.04
C ALA A 129 32.65 7.20 -9.42
N GLU A 130 33.71 6.80 -10.13
CA GLU A 130 34.70 7.72 -10.72
C GLU A 130 34.15 8.37 -12.00
N ILE A 131 32.88 8.77 -11.98
CA ILE A 131 32.22 9.49 -13.06
C ILE A 131 31.88 10.85 -12.46
N ASP A 132 32.37 11.92 -13.09
CA ASP A 132 31.96 13.29 -12.74
C ASP A 132 30.44 13.43 -12.78
N GLU A 133 29.91 14.49 -12.16
CA GLU A 133 28.47 14.78 -12.14
C GLU A 133 27.87 14.65 -13.54
N ILE A 134 27.00 13.64 -13.71
CA ILE A 134 26.22 13.51 -14.95
C ILE A 134 25.36 14.77 -15.03
N PRO A 135 25.53 15.62 -16.06
CA PRO A 135 24.73 16.82 -16.18
C PRO A 135 23.27 16.39 -16.30
N TRP A 136 22.44 16.93 -15.42
CA TRP A 136 21.01 16.71 -15.43
C TRP A 136 20.32 18.06 -15.40
N GLU A 137 19.17 18.15 -16.06
CA GLU A 137 18.32 19.33 -16.07
C GLU A 137 16.94 18.92 -15.58
N GLU A 138 16.39 19.65 -14.60
CA GLU A 138 15.01 19.50 -14.18
C GLU A 138 14.11 20.36 -15.06
N HIS A 139 13.16 19.73 -15.75
CA HIS A 139 12.12 20.45 -16.47
C HIS A 139 10.80 20.30 -15.73
N ILE A 140 10.31 21.40 -15.16
CA ILE A 140 8.98 21.47 -14.56
C ILE A 140 8.00 21.90 -15.66
N GLU A 141 7.29 20.94 -16.24
CA GLU A 141 6.27 21.21 -17.25
C GLU A 141 4.88 21.25 -16.60
N ALA A 142 4.29 22.45 -16.59
CA ALA A 142 2.92 22.62 -16.11
C ALA A 142 1.93 22.15 -17.19
N VAL A 143 1.21 21.06 -16.93
CA VAL A 143 0.14 20.57 -17.80
C VAL A 143 -1.18 21.24 -17.42
N THR A 144 -1.79 21.95 -18.37
CA THR A 144 -3.14 22.50 -18.18
C THR A 144 -4.16 21.47 -18.60
N LEU A 145 -5.01 21.04 -17.67
CA LEU A 145 -6.10 20.11 -17.94
C LEU A 145 -7.07 20.70 -18.99
N PRO A 146 -7.43 19.95 -20.04
CA PRO A 146 -8.51 20.30 -20.94
C PRO A 146 -9.82 20.59 -20.20
N PRO A 147 -10.71 21.46 -20.72
CA PRO A 147 -11.93 21.85 -20.03
C PRO A 147 -12.82 20.68 -19.58
N ALA A 148 -12.92 19.61 -20.38
CA ALA A 148 -13.73 18.44 -20.05
C ALA A 148 -13.13 17.66 -18.86
N GLU A 149 -11.83 17.42 -18.86
CA GLU A 149 -11.13 16.73 -17.77
C GLU A 149 -11.15 17.58 -16.49
N ARG A 150 -10.97 18.89 -16.63
CA ARG A 150 -11.09 19.82 -15.51
C ARG A 150 -12.49 19.82 -14.89
N ALA A 151 -13.54 19.73 -15.71
CA ALA A 151 -14.91 19.66 -15.21
C ALA A 151 -15.15 18.37 -14.40
N ILE A 152 -14.68 17.23 -14.90
CA ILE A 152 -14.75 15.94 -14.21
C ILE A 152 -13.97 15.96 -12.87
N TYR A 153 -12.81 16.63 -12.85
CA TYR A 153 -12.03 16.81 -11.64
C TYR A 153 -12.77 17.68 -10.61
N MET A 154 -13.23 18.86 -11.02
CA MET A 154 -13.95 19.80 -10.14
C MET A 154 -15.25 19.19 -9.60
N GLU A 155 -15.93 18.37 -10.39
CA GLU A 155 -17.12 17.63 -9.96
C GLU A 155 -16.80 16.66 -8.81
N LEU A 156 -15.73 15.86 -8.96
CA LEU A 156 -15.30 14.95 -7.90
C LEU A 156 -14.84 15.72 -6.66
N GLU A 157 -14.08 16.80 -6.85
CA GLU A 157 -13.60 17.65 -5.77
C GLU A 157 -14.76 18.21 -4.95
N HIS A 158 -15.76 18.81 -5.62
CA HIS A 158 -16.95 19.33 -4.95
C HIS A 158 -17.73 18.22 -4.24
N HIS A 159 -17.85 17.04 -4.86
CA HIS A 159 -18.54 15.91 -4.25
C HIS A 159 -17.84 15.44 -2.96
N LEU A 160 -16.52 15.33 -2.98
CA LEU A 160 -15.71 14.96 -1.82
C LEU A 160 -15.74 16.01 -0.72
N GLN A 161 -15.75 17.30 -1.09
CA GLN A 161 -15.91 18.41 -0.15
C GLN A 161 -17.28 18.38 0.54
N ALA A 162 -18.35 18.14 -0.21
CA ALA A 162 -19.72 18.04 0.32
C ALA A 162 -19.91 16.85 1.28
N MET A 163 -19.16 15.77 1.09
CA MET A 163 -19.18 14.59 1.97
C MET A 163 -18.38 14.75 3.28
N GLU A 164 -17.83 15.95 3.53
CA GLU A 164 -16.88 16.28 4.60
C GLU A 164 -15.69 15.31 4.67
N MET A 165 -14.50 15.77 4.28
CA MET A 165 -13.20 15.06 4.35
C MET A 165 -12.86 14.43 5.73
N LYS A 166 -13.65 14.66 6.78
CA LYS A 166 -13.51 14.00 8.10
C LYS A 166 -13.94 12.53 8.09
N THR A 167 -14.75 12.09 7.12
CA THR A 167 -15.15 10.67 6.92
C THR A 167 -14.03 9.78 6.35
N VAL A 168 -12.96 10.39 5.83
CA VAL A 168 -11.81 9.69 5.21
C VAL A 168 -11.03 8.83 6.22
N LYS A 169 -11.01 9.23 7.50
CA LYS A 169 -10.46 8.38 8.58
C LYS A 169 -11.34 7.17 8.92
N ALA A 170 -12.64 7.21 8.56
CA ALA A 170 -13.59 6.12 8.80
C ALA A 170 -13.53 5.05 7.71
N VAL A 171 -13.27 5.39 6.44
CA VAL A 171 -13.14 4.40 5.35
C VAL A 171 -11.95 3.44 5.56
N LYS A 172 -10.83 3.93 6.12
CA LYS A 172 -9.72 3.04 6.56
C LYS A 172 -10.10 2.17 7.76
N ALA A 173 -11.12 2.53 8.54
CA ALA A 173 -11.59 1.77 9.70
C ALA A 173 -12.69 0.75 9.34
N SER A 174 -13.54 1.02 8.34
CA SER A 174 -14.68 0.17 7.95
C SER A 174 -14.30 -1.06 7.12
N ASN A 175 -13.10 -1.08 6.52
CA ASN A 175 -12.51 -2.34 6.02
C ASN A 175 -12.23 -3.36 7.15
N LYS A 176 -12.51 -3.00 8.42
CA LYS A 176 -12.42 -3.88 9.56
C LYS A 176 -13.63 -3.76 10.49
N ARG A 177 -14.65 -4.57 10.20
CA ARG A 177 -15.78 -5.05 11.02
C ARG A 177 -17.12 -4.53 10.52
N GLY A 178 -18.02 -5.47 10.25
CA GLY A 178 -19.44 -5.25 9.94
C GLY A 178 -20.22 -4.58 11.08
N ALA A 179 -19.90 -3.31 11.34
CA ALA A 179 -20.88 -2.35 11.81
C ALA A 179 -21.68 -1.91 10.58
N GLY A 180 -23.01 -1.82 10.71
CA GLY A 180 -23.92 -1.54 9.61
C GLY A 180 -23.40 -0.42 8.72
N GLU A 181 -23.32 -0.70 7.43
CA GLU A 181 -22.88 0.24 6.42
C GLU A 181 -23.80 1.47 6.45
N SER A 182 -23.28 2.61 6.93
CA SER A 182 -24.01 3.86 6.82
C SER A 182 -24.11 4.20 5.34
N ASP A 183 -25.30 4.62 4.88
CA ASP A 183 -25.53 5.07 3.49
C ASP A 183 -24.46 6.06 2.99
N LYS A 184 -23.92 6.89 3.89
CA LYS A 184 -22.79 7.80 3.61
C LYS A 184 -21.49 7.08 3.22
N GLU A 185 -21.18 5.95 3.86
CA GLU A 185 -19.98 5.16 3.56
C GLU A 185 -20.12 4.36 2.27
N ALA A 186 -21.33 3.87 1.96
CA ALA A 186 -21.62 3.19 0.71
C ALA A 186 -21.42 4.14 -0.49
N ARG A 187 -22.04 5.33 -0.43
CA ARG A 187 -21.91 6.37 -1.45
C ARG A 187 -20.47 6.85 -1.61
N LEU A 188 -19.72 7.01 -0.51
CA LEU A 188 -18.32 7.40 -0.58
C LEU A 188 -17.44 6.33 -1.24
N ARG A 189 -17.73 5.04 -1.01
CA ARG A 189 -16.99 3.94 -1.65
C ARG A 189 -17.27 3.85 -3.13
N GLU A 190 -18.52 4.05 -3.55
CA GLU A 190 -18.90 4.13 -4.96
C GLU A 190 -18.12 5.23 -5.70
N VAL A 191 -18.01 6.40 -5.08
CA VAL A 191 -17.30 7.57 -5.64
C VAL A 191 -15.79 7.36 -5.70
N LEU A 192 -15.19 6.72 -4.69
CA LEU A 192 -13.75 6.46 -4.63
C LEU A 192 -13.33 5.28 -5.52
N GLY A 193 -14.25 4.36 -5.81
CA GLY A 193 -14.01 3.18 -6.64
C GLY A 193 -12.82 2.35 -6.14
N ALA A 194 -11.77 2.26 -6.98
CA ALA A 194 -10.53 1.55 -6.66
C ALA A 194 -9.47 2.39 -5.92
N SER A 195 -9.78 3.62 -5.49
CA SER A 195 -8.82 4.53 -4.86
C SER A 195 -8.89 4.43 -3.34
N GLY A 196 -7.72 4.39 -2.69
CA GLY A 196 -7.61 4.26 -1.24
C GLY A 196 -7.80 5.59 -0.49
N THR A 197 -7.59 6.72 -1.17
CA THR A 197 -7.84 8.05 -0.62
C THR A 197 -8.51 8.99 -1.63
N PRO A 198 -9.20 10.04 -1.14
CA PRO A 198 -9.76 11.09 -2.01
C PRO A 198 -8.71 11.77 -2.88
N GLU A 199 -7.52 12.02 -2.35
CA GLU A 199 -6.41 12.65 -3.08
C GLU A 199 -5.91 11.73 -4.20
N GLU A 200 -5.83 10.42 -3.94
CA GLU A 200 -5.50 9.42 -4.95
C GLU A 200 -6.57 9.36 -6.05
N ALA A 201 -7.85 9.44 -5.69
CA ALA A 201 -8.96 9.46 -6.65
C ALA A 201 -8.89 10.70 -7.55
N LEU A 202 -8.64 11.88 -6.96
CA LEU A 202 -8.46 13.14 -7.68
C LEU A 202 -7.23 13.10 -8.61
N LEU A 203 -6.12 12.51 -8.14
CA LEU A 203 -4.90 12.37 -8.93
C LEU A 203 -5.10 11.42 -10.12
N LYS A 204 -5.79 10.30 -9.92
CA LYS A 204 -6.13 9.37 -11.01
C LYS A 204 -7.00 10.04 -12.08
N ARG A 205 -7.99 10.82 -11.67
CA ARG A 205 -8.82 11.60 -12.61
C ARG A 205 -8.03 12.65 -13.41
N CYS A 206 -6.92 13.17 -12.86
CA CYS A 206 -6.04 14.12 -13.57
C CYS A 206 -5.02 13.47 -14.50
N SER A 207 -4.60 12.25 -14.20
CA SER A 207 -3.42 11.63 -14.84
C SER A 207 -3.78 10.57 -15.88
N HIS A 208 -4.98 10.01 -15.79
CA HIS A 208 -5.38 8.89 -16.63
C HIS A 208 -6.85 9.05 -17.00
N PHE A 209 -7.12 9.50 -18.24
CA PHE A 209 -8.44 9.22 -18.81
C PHE A 209 -8.50 7.72 -19.09
N ASP A 210 -9.15 6.99 -18.18
CA ASP A 210 -9.25 5.55 -18.27
C ASP A 210 -10.09 5.14 -19.47
N LEU A 211 -9.42 4.76 -20.56
CA LEU A 211 -10.02 4.06 -21.70
C LEU A 211 -10.67 2.73 -21.28
N ALA A 212 -10.49 2.25 -20.04
CA ALA A 212 -11.18 1.10 -19.48
C ALA A 212 -12.52 1.44 -18.78
N GLY A 213 -12.89 2.72 -18.65
CA GLY A 213 -14.26 3.12 -18.34
C GLY A 213 -15.19 2.93 -19.54
N ALA A 214 -16.52 2.86 -19.30
CA ALA A 214 -17.51 2.75 -20.37
C ALA A 214 -17.50 3.95 -21.36
N ALA A 215 -16.91 5.08 -20.94
CA ALA A 215 -16.79 6.28 -21.74
C ALA A 215 -15.47 6.33 -22.53
N SER A 216 -15.58 6.39 -23.86
CA SER A 216 -14.45 6.46 -24.79
C SER A 216 -13.75 7.83 -24.86
N SER A 217 -14.30 8.87 -24.21
CA SER A 217 -13.73 10.23 -24.20
C SER A 217 -14.18 11.04 -22.99
N ALA A 218 -13.40 12.07 -22.62
CA ALA A 218 -13.73 12.97 -21.51
C ALA A 218 -15.08 13.68 -21.66
N ARG A 219 -15.57 13.88 -22.90
CA ARG A 219 -16.92 14.41 -23.12
C ARG A 219 -18.00 13.40 -22.78
N ALA A 220 -17.84 12.15 -23.20
CA ALA A 220 -18.79 11.09 -22.89
C ALA A 220 -18.87 10.85 -21.37
N ALA A 221 -17.74 10.92 -20.67
CA ALA A 221 -17.73 10.84 -19.21
C ALA A 221 -18.44 12.03 -18.54
N CYS A 222 -18.32 13.25 -19.09
CA CYS A 222 -19.10 14.39 -18.60
C CYS A 222 -20.61 14.15 -18.78
N GLU A 223 -21.04 13.64 -19.94
CA GLU A 223 -22.45 13.34 -20.23
C GLU A 223 -23.01 12.26 -19.29
N GLU A 224 -22.23 11.21 -19.04
CA GLU A 224 -22.58 10.16 -18.07
C GLU A 224 -22.72 10.73 -16.65
N VAL A 225 -21.78 11.57 -16.21
CA VAL A 225 -21.85 12.25 -14.92
C VAL A 225 -23.11 13.12 -14.82
N VAL A 226 -23.45 13.87 -15.86
CA VAL A 226 -24.69 14.67 -15.89
C VAL A 226 -25.91 13.78 -15.71
N ALA A 227 -26.01 12.67 -16.47
CA ALA A 227 -27.14 11.75 -16.37
C ALA A 227 -27.27 11.13 -14.97
N VAL A 228 -26.15 10.75 -14.35
CA VAL A 228 -26.12 10.23 -12.96
C VAL A 228 -26.60 11.30 -11.97
N ARG A 229 -26.17 12.56 -12.13
CA ARG A 229 -26.58 13.65 -11.24
C ARG A 229 -28.04 14.04 -11.40
N GLU A 230 -28.57 13.99 -12.62
CA GLU A 230 -30.01 14.20 -12.87
C GLU A 230 -30.85 13.10 -12.20
N ALA A 231 -30.42 11.84 -12.30
CA ALA A 231 -31.10 10.74 -11.62
C ALA A 231 -31.08 10.92 -10.09
N GLN A 232 -29.91 11.24 -9.51
CA GLN A 232 -29.78 11.50 -8.08
C GLN A 232 -30.63 12.68 -7.60
N LEU A 233 -30.75 13.74 -8.42
CA LEU A 233 -31.60 14.88 -8.13
C LEU A 233 -33.08 14.47 -8.04
N GLU A 234 -33.57 13.69 -9.01
CA GLU A 234 -34.95 13.21 -9.01
C GLU A 234 -35.25 12.28 -7.84
N ASP A 235 -34.31 11.42 -7.46
CA ASP A 235 -34.48 10.54 -6.29
C ASP A 235 -34.47 11.33 -4.98
N CYS A 236 -33.56 12.30 -4.81
CA CYS A 236 -33.59 13.19 -3.64
C CYS A 236 -34.87 14.04 -3.56
N LYS A 237 -35.45 14.45 -4.69
CA LYS A 237 -36.76 15.14 -4.70
C LYS A 237 -37.87 14.23 -4.17
N LYS A 238 -37.90 12.96 -4.60
CA LYS A 238 -38.89 11.98 -4.11
C LYS A 238 -38.73 11.74 -2.61
N GLU A 239 -37.50 11.47 -2.16
CA GLU A 239 -37.19 11.29 -0.73
C GLU A 239 -37.63 12.50 0.09
N LEU A 240 -37.34 13.72 -0.39
CA LEU A 240 -37.76 14.94 0.30
C LEU A 240 -39.29 15.05 0.39
N THR A 241 -40.02 14.74 -0.68
CA THR A 241 -41.49 14.77 -0.65
C THR A 241 -42.08 13.74 0.31
N GLU A 242 -41.48 12.55 0.40
CA GLU A 242 -41.88 11.51 1.34
C GLU A 242 -41.62 11.95 2.79
N CYS A 243 -40.42 12.45 3.09
CA CYS A 243 -40.10 12.96 4.42
C CYS A 243 -41.01 14.13 4.86
N ILE A 244 -41.37 15.04 3.93
CA ILE A 244 -42.30 16.13 4.24
C ILE A 244 -43.71 15.58 4.54
N ALA A 245 -44.17 14.59 3.79
CA ALA A 245 -45.47 13.96 4.03
C ALA A 245 -45.50 13.22 5.38
N GLU A 246 -44.44 12.50 5.73
CA GLU A 246 -44.29 11.84 7.03
C GLU A 246 -44.23 12.85 8.18
N ALA A 247 -43.47 13.93 8.03
CA ALA A 247 -43.39 15.00 9.03
C ALA A 247 -44.74 15.70 9.23
N GLY A 248 -45.50 15.91 8.15
CA GLY A 248 -46.87 16.44 8.21
C GLY A 248 -47.81 15.50 8.98
N ALA A 249 -47.79 14.21 8.67
CA ALA A 249 -48.61 13.22 9.36
C ALA A 249 -48.26 13.11 10.86
N LEU A 250 -46.98 13.23 11.21
CA LEU A 250 -46.54 13.27 12.61
C LEU A 250 -47.00 14.55 13.32
N HIS A 251 -47.01 15.70 12.64
CA HIS A 251 -47.52 16.95 13.19
C HIS A 251 -49.02 16.86 13.49
N ASP A 252 -49.81 16.35 12.55
CA ASP A 252 -51.25 16.16 12.70
C ASP A 252 -51.62 15.12 13.78
N ALA A 253 -50.74 14.16 14.07
CA ALA A 253 -50.92 13.19 15.15
C ALA A 253 -50.60 13.74 16.55
N ILE A 254 -49.90 14.88 16.63
CA ILE A 254 -49.52 15.56 17.89
C ILE A 254 -50.47 16.72 18.21
N ALA A 255 -51.19 17.25 17.21
CA ALA A 255 -52.22 18.30 17.34
C ALA A 255 -53.58 17.73 17.75
#